data_AF-A0A3R6XAM8-F1
#
_entry.id   AF-A0A3R6XAM8-F1
#
_cell.length_a   1.000
_cell.length_b   1.000
_cell.length_c   1.000
_cell.angle_alpha   90.00
_cell.angle_beta   90.00
_cell.angle_gamma   90.00
#
_symmetry.space_group_name_H-M   'P 1'
#
loop_
_entity.id
_entity.type
_entity.pdbx_description
1 polymer ?
#
loop_
_entity_poly.entity_id
_entity_poly.type
_entity_poly.pdbx_seq_one_letter_code
_entity_poly.pdbx_strand_id
1 'polypeptide(L)' 'MGIKIEPRKKNDRGGYLMMPLLKNVPIAPRASWKLVRCPICGAKCWDRPFPEGWEEPEKMCTMCALKTGIS' A
#
# COMPACT_ATOMS: atom_id res chain seq x y z
N MET A 1 13.99 -20.52 -6.00
CA MET A 1 14.07 -19.05 -5.80
C MET A 1 14.02 -18.76 -4.31
N GLY A 2 15.12 -18.29 -3.72
CA GLY A 2 15.12 -17.85 -2.32
C GLY A 2 14.76 -16.36 -2.28
N ILE A 3 13.51 -16.03 -1.95
CA ILE A 3 13.12 -14.65 -1.69
C ILE A 3 13.73 -14.25 -0.34
N LYS A 4 14.76 -13.40 -0.34
CA LYS A 4 15.29 -12.79 0.88
C LYS A 4 14.38 -11.63 1.25
N ILE A 5 13.57 -11.82 2.29
CA ILE A 5 12.68 -10.78 2.83
C ILE A 5 13.44 -10.07 3.95
N GLU A 6 13.78 -8.80 3.74
CA GLU A 6 14.41 -7.93 4.74
C GLU A 6 13.66 -6.59 4.88
N PRO A 7 13.71 -5.93 6.06
CA PRO A 7 13.10 -4.61 6.23
C PRO A 7 13.68 -3.57 5.26
N ARG A 8 12.82 -2.68 4.76
CA ARG A 8 13.23 -1.54 3.92
C ARG A 8 14.08 -0.56 4.73
N LYS A 9 15.06 0.04 4.08
CA LYS A 9 15.89 1.15 4.59
C LYS A 9 15.29 2.48 4.14
N LYS A 10 15.56 3.56 4.87
CA LYS A 10 15.04 4.91 4.57
C LYS A 10 15.41 5.41 3.16
N ASN A 11 16.57 5.00 2.65
CA ASN A 11 17.06 5.43 1.34
C ASN A 11 16.57 4.53 0.19
N ASP A 12 15.78 3.48 0.49
CA ASP A 12 15.27 2.60 -0.55
C ASP A 12 14.16 3.31 -1.33
N ARG A 13 14.46 3.63 -2.59
CA ARG A 13 13.50 4.27 -3.50
C ARG A 13 12.50 3.27 -4.09
N GLY A 14 11.36 3.80 -4.51
CA GLY A 14 10.28 3.03 -5.13
C GLY A 14 9.54 2.10 -4.17
N GLY A 15 8.85 1.11 -4.74
CA GLY A 15 7.95 0.23 -4.01
C GLY A 15 6.55 0.84 -3.86
N TYR A 16 5.61 0.00 -3.41
CA TYR A 16 4.20 0.36 -3.33
C TYR A 16 3.73 0.43 -1.89
N LEU A 17 3.13 1.55 -1.49
CA LEU A 17 2.33 1.56 -0.28
C LEU A 17 0.96 0.96 -0.61
N MET A 18 0.79 -0.30 -0.19
CA MET A 18 -0.44 -1.02 -0.41
C MET A 18 -1.58 -0.42 0.41
N MET A 19 -2.68 -0.10 -0.28
CA MET A 19 -3.93 0.35 0.32
C MET A 19 -4.86 -0.85 0.55
N PRO A 20 -5.18 -1.23 1.80
CA PRO A 20 -6.06 -2.35 2.09
C PRO A 20 -7.46 -2.14 1.51
N LEU A 21 -8.01 -3.16 0.85
CA LEU A 21 -9.34 -3.06 0.25
C LEU A 21 -10.42 -3.04 1.32
N LEU A 22 -11.41 -2.15 1.18
CA LEU A 22 -12.55 -2.06 2.09
C LEU A 22 -13.30 -3.40 2.23
N LYS A 23 -13.40 -4.18 1.13
CA LYS A 23 -14.06 -5.49 1.14
C LYS A 23 -13.39 -6.51 2.07
N ASN A 24 -12.07 -6.38 2.29
CA ASN A 24 -11.31 -7.27 3.17
C ASN A 24 -11.21 -6.69 4.60
N VAL A 25 -11.28 -5.37 4.71
CA VAL A 25 -11.16 -4.62 5.96
C VAL A 25 -12.35 -3.66 6.05
N PRO A 26 -13.55 -4.13 6.46
CA PRO A 26 -14.77 -3.33 6.42
C PRO A 26 -14.76 -2.17 7.43
N ILE A 27 -13.99 -2.30 8.51
CA ILE A 27 -13.85 -1.30 9.57
C ILE A 27 -12.41 -0.78 9.54
N ALA A 28 -12.24 0.55 9.53
CA ALA A 28 -10.92 1.17 9.55
C ALA A 28 -10.12 0.75 10.80
N PRO A 29 -8.89 0.21 10.66
CA PRO A 29 -8.07 -0.20 11.79
C PRO A 29 -7.60 0.96 12.69
N ARG A 30 -7.54 2.19 12.17
CA ARG A 30 -7.16 3.38 12.92
C ARG A 30 -7.98 4.58 12.44
N ALA A 31 -8.25 5.52 13.34
CA ALA A 31 -9.01 6.73 13.03
C ALA A 31 -8.35 7.63 11.98
N SER A 32 -7.03 7.56 11.83
CA SER A 32 -6.28 8.34 10.83
C SER A 32 -6.42 7.82 9.40
N TRP A 33 -7.02 6.65 9.19
CA TRP A 33 -7.16 6.05 7.87
C TRP A 33 -8.33 6.69 7.12
N LYS A 34 -8.11 7.03 5.85
CA LYS A 34 -9.12 7.69 5.02
C LYS A 34 -9.63 6.74 3.96
N LEU A 35 -10.93 6.78 3.67
CA LEU A 35 -11.49 6.00 2.57
C LEU A 35 -11.16 6.68 1.24
N VAL A 36 -10.48 5.98 0.35
CA VAL A 36 -10.06 6.46 -0.98
C VAL A 36 -10.39 5.43 -2.06
N ARG A 37 -10.17 5.79 -3.33
CA ARG A 37 -10.27 4.86 -4.46
C ARG A 37 -8.87 4.55 -4.99
N CYS A 38 -8.64 3.29 -5.36
CA CYS A 38 -7.41 2.86 -6.00
C CYS A 38 -7.23 3.60 -7.35
N PRO A 39 -6.07 4.22 -7.62
CA PRO A 39 -5.83 4.93 -8.88
C PRO A 39 -5.79 4.00 -10.10
N ILE A 40 -5.51 2.70 -9.91
CA ILE A 40 -5.40 1.73 -11.01
C ILE A 40 -6.73 1.06 -11.35
N CYS A 41 -7.51 0.67 -10.35
CA CYS A 41 -8.72 -0.14 -10.56
C CYS A 41 -10.01 0.47 -9.99
N GLY A 42 -9.95 1.64 -9.35
CA GLY A 42 -11.11 2.34 -8.79
C GLY A 42 -11.73 1.73 -7.53
N ALA A 43 -11.21 0.60 -7.03
CA ALA A 43 -11.73 -0.08 -5.84
C ALA A 43 -11.64 0.80 -4.58
N LYS A 44 -12.63 0.71 -3.69
CA LYS A 44 -12.62 1.38 -2.38
C LYS A 44 -11.54 0.75 -1.48
N CYS A 45 -10.62 1.57 -1.03
CA CYS A 45 -9.48 1.16 -0.20
C CYS A 45 -9.27 2.15 0.94
N TRP A 46 -8.48 1.75 1.92
CA TRP A 46 -8.02 2.63 2.99
C TRP A 46 -6.66 3.23 2.65
N ASP A 47 -6.58 4.56 2.70
CA ASP A 47 -5.32 5.28 2.69
C ASP A 47 -4.77 5.38 4.11
N ARG A 48 -3.51 4.97 4.27
CA ARG A 48 -2.80 5.02 5.55
C ARG A 48 -1.72 6.09 5.44
N PRO A 49 -1.55 6.94 6.48
CA PRO A 49 -0.43 7.87 6.52
C PRO A 49 0.90 7.11 6.43
N PHE A 50 1.79 7.65 5.62
CA PHE A 50 3.13 7.11 5.45
C PHE A 50 4.03 7.57 6.62
N PRO A 51 5.01 6.77 7.07
CA PRO A 51 5.89 7.17 8.17
C PRO A 51 6.64 8.46 7.83
N GLU A 52 6.77 9.34 8.83
CA GLU A 52 7.51 10.60 8.68
C GLU A 52 8.97 10.35 8.26
N GLY A 53 9.49 11.19 7.37
CA GLY A 53 10.88 11.14 6.92
C GLY A 53 11.17 10.12 5.83
N TRP A 54 10.14 9.63 5.14
CA TRP A 54 10.26 8.78 3.96
C TRP A 54 9.60 9.47 2.75
N GLU A 55 10.14 9.28 1.55
CA GLU A 55 9.54 9.79 0.30
C GLU A 55 8.21 9.08 0.01
N GLU A 56 7.14 9.82 -0.30
CA GLU A 56 5.83 9.22 -0.58
C GLU A 56 5.90 8.22 -1.73
N PRO A 57 5.64 6.93 -1.49
CA PRO A 57 5.69 5.91 -2.53
C PRO A 57 4.40 5.95 -3.35
N GLU A 58 4.43 5.30 -4.52
CA GLU A 58 3.22 5.05 -5.28
C GLU A 58 2.21 4.24 -4.45
N LYS A 59 0.98 4.73 -4.40
CA LYS A 59 -0.11 4.09 -3.66
C LYS A 59 -1.00 3.31 -4.61
N MET A 60 -1.23 2.04 -4.31
CA MET A 60 -2.21 1.22 -5.04
C MET A 60 -2.83 0.17 -4.13
N CYS A 61 -3.98 -0.38 -4.51
CA CYS A 61 -4.61 -1.41 -3.69
C CYS A 61 -3.75 -2.69 -3.61
N THR A 62 -3.90 -3.47 -2.54
CA THR A 62 -3.14 -4.71 -2.33
C THR A 62 -3.14 -5.62 -3.57
N MET A 63 -4.30 -5.77 -4.23
CA MET A 63 -4.41 -6.64 -5.41
C MET A 63 -3.66 -6.09 -6.63
N CYS A 64 -3.66 -4.78 -6.84
CA CYS A 64 -2.89 -4.16 -7.92
C CYS A 64 -1.39 -4.27 -7.63
N ALA A 65 -0.97 -3.99 -6.40
CA ALA A 65 0.44 -4.07 -6.00
C ALA A 65 1.01 -5.48 -6.18
N LEU A 66 0.24 -6.51 -5.78
CA LEU A 66 0.64 -7.90 -5.98
C LEU A 66 0.75 -8.26 -7.46
N LYS A 67 -0.18 -7.80 -8.31
CA LYS A 67 -0.11 -8.03 -9.76
C LYS A 67 1.12 -7.37 -10.39
N THR A 68 1.48 -6.16 -9.94
CA THR A 68 2.65 -5.44 -10.45
C THR A 68 3.97 -5.96 -9.89
N GLY A 69 3.99 -6.51 -8.67
CA GLY A 69 5.21 -7.00 -8.04
C GLY A 69 5.55 -8.47 -8.34
N ILE A 70 4.58 -9.25 -8.82
CA ILE A 70 4.76 -10.67 -9.20
C ILE A 70 5.08 -10.81 -10.70
N SER A 71 4.84 -9.76 -11.50
CA SER A 71 5.14 -9.72 -12.94
C SER A 71 6.63 -9.52 -13.24
#